data_AF-A0A443S546-F1
#
_entry.id   AF-A0A443S546-F1
#
_cell.length_a   1.000
_cell.length_b   1.000
_cell.length_c   1.000
_cell.angle_alpha   90.00
_cell.angle_beta   90.00
_cell.angle_gamma   90.00
#
_symmetry.space_group_name_H-M   'P 1'
#
loop_
_entity.id
_entity.type
_entity.pdbx_description
1 polymer ?
#
loop_
_entity_poly.entity_id
_entity_poly.type
_entity_poly.pdbx_seq_one_letter_code
_entity_poly.pdbx_strand_id
1 'polypeptide(L)'
;MCCRSAENPYARQSRDAHEDLPRLRREGNKKTCQKHRESELQRLGAYVPACEDDGTYSKLQCHSSTGMCWCSNPDGKRITEPIRETPICL
;
A
#
# COMPACT_ATOMS: atom_id res chain seq x y z
N MET A 1 -48.64 -34.08 -27.19
CA MET A 1 -48.16 -32.68 -27.24
C MET A 1 -47.01 -32.56 -26.25
N CYS A 2 -45.76 -32.52 -26.72
CA CYS A 2 -44.58 -32.32 -25.87
C CYS A 2 -44.38 -30.81 -25.66
N CYS A 3 -44.33 -30.37 -24.40
CA CYS A 3 -43.98 -28.99 -24.07
C CYS A 3 -42.48 -28.76 -24.31
N ARG A 4 -42.20 -27.56 -24.81
CA ARG A 4 -40.99 -27.11 -25.50
C ARG A 4 -39.73 -27.26 -24.63
N SER A 5 -38.66 -27.74 -25.25
CA SER A 5 -37.31 -27.70 -24.69
C SER A 5 -36.72 -26.28 -24.72
N ALA A 6 -35.75 -26.11 -23.82
CA ALA A 6 -34.65 -25.16 -23.80
C ALA A 6 -34.86 -23.84 -23.03
N GLU A 7 -34.72 -23.93 -21.70
CA GLU A 7 -34.04 -22.88 -20.94
C GLU A 7 -32.80 -23.52 -20.28
N ASN A 8 -31.64 -23.06 -20.74
CA ASN A 8 -30.32 -23.65 -20.54
C ASN A 8 -29.88 -23.63 -19.07
N PRO A 9 -29.54 -24.77 -18.43
CA PRO A 9 -29.07 -24.82 -17.04
C PRO A 9 -27.68 -24.21 -16.80
N TYR A 10 -26.99 -23.73 -17.85
CA TYR A 10 -25.68 -23.06 -17.76
C TYR A 10 -25.74 -21.52 -17.73
N ALA A 11 -26.91 -20.90 -17.57
CA ALA A 11 -27.06 -19.44 -17.52
C ALA A 11 -26.68 -18.80 -16.15
N ARG A 12 -25.52 -19.15 -15.59
CA ARG A 12 -24.87 -18.38 -14.51
C ARG A 12 -23.53 -17.83 -14.99
N GLN A 13 -23.61 -16.79 -15.79
CA GLN A 13 -22.48 -15.93 -16.10
C GLN A 13 -22.81 -14.50 -15.68
N SER A 14 -22.44 -14.14 -14.45
CA SER A 14 -22.28 -12.73 -14.06
C SER A 14 -21.09 -12.65 -13.11
N ARG A 15 -19.90 -12.77 -13.74
CA ARG A 15 -18.62 -12.31 -13.21
C ARG A 15 -18.82 -10.85 -12.82
N ASP A 16 -18.51 -10.50 -11.58
CA ASP A 16 -18.58 -9.14 -11.06
C ASP A 16 -17.99 -8.16 -12.06
N ALA A 17 -18.88 -7.41 -12.70
CA ALA A 17 -18.55 -6.30 -13.55
C ALA A 17 -17.89 -5.27 -12.63
N HIS A 18 -16.56 -5.18 -12.73
CA HIS A 18 -15.80 -4.05 -12.26
C HIS A 18 -16.24 -2.83 -13.08
N GLU A 19 -17.34 -2.22 -12.63
CA GLU A 19 -18.04 -1.14 -13.30
C GLU A 19 -17.13 0.08 -13.48
N ASP A 20 -17.17 0.63 -14.69
CA ASP A 20 -16.27 1.60 -15.27
C ASP A 20 -16.55 3.00 -14.68
N LEU A 21 -15.80 3.38 -13.63
CA LEU A 21 -15.72 4.77 -13.18
C LEU A 21 -14.55 5.48 -13.87
N PRO A 22 -14.76 6.72 -14.36
CA PRO A 22 -13.79 7.44 -15.18
C PRO A 22 -12.48 7.62 -14.43
N ARG A 23 -11.36 7.45 -15.15
CA ARG A 23 -9.98 7.59 -14.69
C ARG A 23 -9.65 9.01 -14.21
N LEU A 24 -10.27 9.45 -13.11
CA LEU A 24 -9.55 10.26 -12.14
C LEU A 24 -8.30 9.46 -11.82
N ARG A 25 -7.13 10.12 -11.88
CA ARG A 25 -5.82 9.47 -11.82
C ARG A 25 -5.87 8.34 -10.81
N ARG A 26 -5.23 7.20 -11.10
CA ARG A 26 -4.97 6.20 -10.05
C ARG A 26 -4.17 6.92 -8.96
N GLU A 27 -4.86 7.53 -8.00
CA GLU A 27 -4.28 8.04 -6.78
C GLU A 27 -3.52 6.85 -6.24
N GLY A 28 -2.19 7.00 -6.22
CA GLY A 28 -1.28 5.90 -6.05
C GLY A 28 -1.72 5.02 -4.89
N ASN A 29 -1.40 3.75 -5.01
CA ASN A 29 -1.38 2.78 -3.92
C ASN A 29 -0.40 3.23 -2.81
N LYS A 30 -0.64 4.41 -2.22
CA LYS A 30 -0.05 4.92 -1.00
C LYS A 30 -0.79 4.17 0.08
N LYS A 31 -0.25 3.02 0.48
CA LYS A 31 -0.65 2.45 1.77
C LYS A 31 -0.37 3.54 2.81
N THR A 32 -1.39 3.93 3.57
CA THR A 32 -1.23 4.82 4.72
C THR A 32 -0.09 4.28 5.60
N CYS A 33 0.69 5.17 6.22
CA CYS A 33 1.90 4.73 6.91
C CYS A 33 1.58 3.68 7.99
N GLN A 34 0.45 3.82 8.70
CA GLN A 34 0.02 2.87 9.73
C GLN A 34 -0.22 1.46 9.15
N LYS A 35 -0.85 1.34 7.98
CA LYS A 35 -1.11 0.03 7.36
C LYS A 35 0.19 -0.66 6.96
N HIS A 36 1.18 0.10 6.48
CA HIS A 36 2.51 -0.43 6.18
C HIS A 36 3.23 -0.82 7.48
N ARG A 37 3.17 0.02 8.51
CA ARG A 37 3.73 -0.29 9.82
C ARG A 37 3.20 -1.62 10.36
N GLU A 38 1.88 -1.79 10.40
CA GLU A 38 1.22 -2.99 10.89
C GLU A 38 1.63 -4.26 10.12
N SER A 39 1.79 -4.17 8.80
CA SER A 39 2.21 -5.34 8.00
C SER A 39 3.64 -5.79 8.27
N GLU A 40 4.50 -4.88 8.75
CA GLU A 40 5.91 -5.17 9.01
C GLU A 40 6.21 -5.50 10.48
N LEU A 41 5.31 -5.19 11.42
CA LEU A 41 5.54 -5.40 12.86
C LEU A 41 5.89 -6.85 13.23
N GLN A 42 5.34 -7.82 12.50
CA GLN A 42 5.58 -9.26 12.77
C GLN A 42 6.79 -9.82 12.00
N ARG A 43 7.42 -9.03 11.13
CA ARG A 43 8.52 -9.50 10.29
C ARG A 43 9.85 -9.12 10.93
N LEU A 44 10.52 -10.11 11.53
CA LEU A 44 11.86 -9.93 12.09
C LEU A 44 12.83 -9.40 11.03
N GLY A 45 13.58 -8.36 11.40
CA GLY A 45 14.54 -7.70 10.51
C GLY A 45 13.92 -6.80 9.44
N ALA A 46 12.59 -6.75 9.31
CA ALA A 46 11.93 -5.85 8.37
C ALA A 46 12.06 -4.39 8.81
N TYR A 47 11.90 -3.51 7.84
CA TYR A 47 11.81 -2.08 8.08
C TYR A 47 10.39 -1.74 8.52
N VAL A 48 10.25 -1.23 9.75
CA VAL A 48 8.99 -0.73 10.28
C VAL A 48 8.98 0.78 10.15
N PRO A 49 8.12 1.39 9.30
CA PRO A 49 8.09 2.83 9.14
C PRO A 49 7.64 3.57 10.40
N ALA A 50 8.29 4.70 10.67
CA ALA A 50 7.76 5.77 11.51
C ALA A 50 6.66 6.53 10.75
N CYS A 51 5.61 6.91 11.48
CA CYS A 51 4.43 7.58 10.95
C CYS A 51 4.15 8.81 11.80
N GLU A 52 3.64 9.85 11.15
CA GLU A 52 3.09 11.02 11.83
C GLU A 52 1.62 10.78 12.21
N ASP A 53 1.07 11.65 13.06
CA ASP A 53 -0.32 11.54 13.54
C ASP A 53 -1.36 11.68 12.41
N ASP A 54 -1.01 12.38 11.32
CA ASP A 54 -1.84 12.52 10.12
C ASP A 54 -1.85 11.26 9.23
N GLY A 55 -1.05 10.25 9.57
CA GLY A 55 -0.90 8.99 8.86
C GLY A 55 0.01 9.02 7.64
N THR A 56 0.73 10.10 7.45
CA THR A 56 1.87 10.18 6.52
C THR A 56 3.12 9.54 7.12
N TYR A 57 4.13 9.33 6.28
CA TYR A 57 5.44 8.87 6.74
C TYR A 57 6.17 10.03 7.41
N SER A 58 6.89 9.74 8.50
CA SER A 58 7.75 10.73 9.11
C SER A 58 8.83 11.18 8.13
N LYS A 59 9.32 12.41 8.31
CA LYS A 59 10.42 12.92 7.51
C LYS A 59 11.68 12.07 7.73
N LEU A 60 11.90 11.60 8.94
CA LEU A 60 13.04 10.77 9.29
C LEU A 60 12.60 9.32 9.44
N GLN A 61 13.19 8.42 8.65
CA GLN A 61 12.95 7.00 8.76
C GLN A 61 14.24 6.27 9.08
N CYS A 62 14.15 5.24 9.91
CA CYS A 62 15.28 4.41 10.29
C CYS A 62 14.91 2.93 10.18
N HIS A 63 15.81 2.14 9.60
CA HIS A 63 15.72 0.68 9.57
C HIS A 63 16.57 0.11 10.71
N SER A 64 15.94 -0.16 11.85
CA SER A 64 16.61 -0.59 13.07
C SER A 64 17.47 -1.86 12.89
N SER A 65 17.09 -2.77 11.98
CA SER A 65 17.85 -3.99 11.73
C SER A 65 19.17 -3.78 10.99
N THR A 66 19.27 -2.76 10.14
CA THR A 66 20.49 -2.44 9.39
C THR A 66 21.26 -1.27 10.01
N GLY A 67 20.58 -0.50 10.88
CA GLY A 67 21.11 0.74 11.47
C GLY A 67 21.17 1.89 10.47
N MET A 68 20.43 1.83 9.36
CA MET A 68 20.44 2.88 8.34
C MET A 68 19.23 3.80 8.48
N CYS A 69 19.45 5.12 8.41
CA CYS A 69 18.42 6.14 8.41
C CYS A 69 18.45 7.00 7.14
N TRP A 70 17.30 7.52 6.72
CA TRP A 70 17.16 8.39 5.55
C TRP A 70 16.02 9.38 5.75
N CYS A 71 16.02 10.45 4.96
CA CYS A 71 14.87 11.33 4.87
C CYS A 71 13.86 10.79 3.85
N SER A 72 12.56 10.83 4.19
CA SER A 72 11.46 10.55 3.26
C SER A 72 10.49 11.72 3.13
N ASN A 73 9.75 11.71 2.03
CA ASN A 73 8.60 12.57 1.86
C ASN A 73 7.37 11.98 2.59
N PRO A 74 6.24 12.72 2.70
CA PRO A 74 5.00 12.24 3.33
C PRO A 74 4.41 10.96 2.69
N ASP A 75 4.87 10.62 1.48
CA ASP A 75 4.44 9.42 0.74
C ASP A 75 5.31 8.19 1.03
N GLY A 76 6.34 8.34 1.86
CA GLY A 76 7.27 7.27 2.24
C GLY A 76 8.40 7.02 1.22
N LYS A 77 8.51 7.86 0.19
CA LYS A 77 9.61 7.79 -0.78
C LYS A 77 10.86 8.41 -0.16
N ARG A 78 11.97 7.67 -0.25
CA ARG A 78 13.31 8.14 0.14
C ARG A 78 13.74 9.32 -0.74
N ILE A 79 14.22 10.38 -0.10
CA ILE A 79 14.73 11.58 -0.77
C ILE A 79 16.23 11.81 -0.53
N THR A 80 16.83 11.09 0.41
CA THR A 80 18.27 11.06 0.65
C THR A 80 18.79 9.63 0.62
N GLU A 81 20.11 9.49 0.47
CA GLU A 81 20.77 8.21 0.67
C GLU A 81 20.71 7.76 2.14
N PRO A 82 20.63 6.45 2.41
CA PRO A 82 20.69 5.93 3.77
C PRO A 82 22.09 6.05 4.38
N ILE A 83 22.18 6.58 5.60
CA ILE A 83 23.42 6.71 6.38
C ILE A 83 23.28 5.99 7.72
N ARG A 84 24.37 5.70 8.43
CA ARG A 84 24.31 5.02 9.75
C ARG A 84 24.01 5.98 10.90
N GLU A 85 24.13 7.27 10.65
CA GLU A 85 23.78 8.35 11.56
C GLU A 85 22.33 8.83 11.36
N THR A 86 21.88 9.78 12.16
CA THR A 86 20.56 10.42 11.99
C THR A 86 20.69 11.63 11.05
N PRO A 87 20.16 11.56 9.81
CA PRO A 87 20.19 12.70 8.90
C PRO A 87 19.29 13.85 9.38
N ILE A 88 19.66 15.08 9.03
CA ILE A 88 18.82 16.26 9.23
C ILE A 88 17.81 16.34 8.07
N CYS A 89 16.53 16.18 8.38
CA CYS A 89 15.45 16.24 7.40
C CYS A 89 14.70 17.57 7.51
N LEU A 90 15.01 18.49 6.60
CA LEU A 90 14.45 19.85 6.56
C LEU A 90 13.01 19.90 6.03
#